data_AF-M0D781-F1
#
_entry.id   AF-M0D781-F1
#
_cell.length_a   1.000
_cell.length_b   1.000
_cell.length_c   1.000
_cell.angle_alpha   90.00
_cell.angle_beta   90.00
_cell.angle_gamma   90.00
#
_symmetry.space_group_name_H-M   'P 1'
#
loop_
_entity.id
_entity.type
_entity.pdbx_description
1 polymer ?
#
loop_
_entity_poly.entity_id
_entity_poly.type
_entity_poly.pdbx_seq_one_letter_code
_entity_poly.pdbx_strand_id
1 'polypeptide(L)'
;MAVSEIAERANCSDESARTHLSFYADLGIVIRHEGRPVRYERNDEYFEWRRVNELAREHTVEELQIRVSELTDRIETYCEEYDADSPADVDVLEFDAAQIDDVYVDLGDWATAIEERRLHERARRKAAGSTAPSHG
;
A
#
# COMPACT_ATOMS: atom_id res chain seq x y z
N MET A 1 -11.71 8.18 -10.62
CA MET A 1 -11.50 8.55 -12.03
C MET A 1 -12.72 8.18 -12.87
N ALA A 2 -13.00 8.93 -13.94
CA ALA A 2 -14.03 8.58 -14.91
C ALA A 2 -13.54 7.46 -15.84
N VAL A 3 -14.46 6.78 -16.53
CA VAL A 3 -14.13 5.69 -17.47
C VAL A 3 -13.15 6.15 -18.55
N SER A 4 -13.36 7.35 -19.12
CA SER A 4 -12.51 7.89 -20.18
C SER A 4 -11.06 8.11 -19.72
N GLU A 5 -10.87 8.64 -18.51
CA GLU A 5 -9.54 8.83 -17.91
C GLU A 5 -8.83 7.49 -17.70
N ILE A 6 -9.58 6.47 -17.25
CA ILE A 6 -9.03 5.13 -17.04
C ILE A 6 -8.71 4.46 -18.38
N ALA A 7 -9.57 4.60 -19.38
CA ALA A 7 -9.40 4.03 -20.71
C ALA A 7 -8.16 4.60 -21.41
N GLU A 8 -7.95 5.92 -21.33
CA GLU A 8 -6.76 6.60 -21.84
C GLU A 8 -5.49 6.07 -21.17
N ARG A 9 -5.47 5.99 -19.83
CA ARG A 9 -4.34 5.44 -19.07
C ARG A 9 -4.06 3.96 -19.38
N ALA A 10 -5.10 3.18 -19.64
CA ALA A 10 -5.02 1.76 -19.97
C ALA A 10 -4.79 1.50 -21.47
N ASN A 11 -4.71 2.56 -22.28
CA ASN A 11 -4.62 2.50 -23.75
C ASN A 11 -5.68 1.56 -24.37
N CYS A 12 -6.93 1.70 -23.92
CA CYS A 12 -8.07 0.92 -24.42
C CYS A 12 -9.30 1.81 -24.68
N SER A 13 -10.37 1.24 -25.23
CA SER A 13 -11.62 1.98 -25.46
C SER A 13 -12.42 2.17 -24.18
N ASP A 14 -13.24 3.23 -24.11
CA ASP A 14 -14.19 3.47 -23.00
C ASP A 14 -15.13 2.28 -22.76
N GLU A 15 -15.55 1.60 -23.82
CA GLU A 15 -16.40 0.41 -23.75
C GLU A 15 -15.67 -0.76 -23.07
N SER A 16 -14.44 -1.04 -23.51
CA SER A 16 -13.60 -2.05 -22.89
C SER A 16 -13.32 -1.71 -21.42
N ALA A 17 -12.95 -0.47 -21.11
CA ALA A 17 -12.71 -0.02 -19.74
C ALA A 17 -13.96 -0.20 -18.87
N ARG A 18 -15.15 0.21 -19.35
CA ARG A 18 -16.41 0.05 -18.62
C ARG A 18 -16.73 -1.41 -18.34
N THR A 19 -16.52 -2.30 -19.31
CA THR A 19 -16.75 -3.74 -19.14
C THR A 19 -15.86 -4.32 -18.03
N HIS A 20 -14.56 -4.04 -18.07
CA HIS A 20 -13.62 -4.53 -17.05
C HIS A 20 -13.88 -3.91 -15.68
N LEU A 21 -14.16 -2.60 -15.61
CA LEU A 21 -14.44 -1.91 -14.36
C LEU A 21 -15.74 -2.39 -13.70
N SER A 22 -16.75 -2.77 -14.49
CA SER A 22 -17.97 -3.38 -13.96
C SER A 22 -17.67 -4.76 -13.36
N PHE A 23 -16.93 -5.60 -14.08
CA PHE A 23 -16.48 -6.89 -13.56
C PHE A 23 -15.63 -6.76 -12.29
N TYR A 24 -14.70 -5.80 -12.23
CA TYR A 24 -13.90 -5.56 -11.04
C TYR A 24 -14.71 -4.99 -9.87
N ALA A 25 -15.77 -4.22 -10.14
CA ALA A 25 -16.69 -3.79 -9.12
C ALA A 25 -17.48 -4.97 -8.53
N ASP A 26 -17.94 -5.91 -9.37
CA ASP A 26 -18.61 -7.13 -8.92
C ASP A 26 -17.70 -8.01 -8.06
N LEU A 27 -16.40 -8.04 -8.35
CA LEU A 27 -15.39 -8.73 -7.53
C LEU A 27 -14.98 -7.95 -6.26
N GLY A 28 -15.45 -6.71 -6.09
CA GLY A 28 -15.04 -5.83 -4.99
C GLY A 28 -13.61 -5.28 -5.09
N ILE A 29 -12.95 -5.45 -6.24
CA ILE A 29 -11.58 -4.95 -6.52
C ILE A 29 -11.60 -3.43 -6.76
N VAL A 30 -12.71 -2.92 -7.28
CA VAL A 30 -12.93 -1.51 -7.58
C VAL A 30 -14.22 -1.05 -6.91
N ILE A 31 -14.21 0.15 -6.34
CA ILE A 31 -15.40 0.81 -5.81
C ILE A 31 -16.00 1.67 -6.93
N ARG A 32 -17.28 1.43 -7.24
CA ARG A 32 -18.04 2.25 -8.18
C ARG A 32 -18.81 3.33 -7.40
N HIS A 33 -18.49 4.59 -7.68
CA HIS A 33 -19.17 5.76 -7.13
C HIS A 33 -20.22 6.24 -8.11
N GLU A 34 -21.49 6.22 -7.68
CA GLU A 34 -22.61 6.76 -8.46
C GLU A 34 -22.48 8.28 -8.64
N GLY A 35 -22.88 8.79 -9.80
CA GLY A 35 -22.76 10.21 -10.12
C GLY A 35 -22.81 10.49 -11.63
N ARG A 36 -22.63 11.77 -12.00
CA ARG A 36 -22.54 12.21 -13.40
C ARG A 36 -21.28 13.07 -13.61
N PRO A 37 -20.17 12.49 -14.12
CA PRO A 37 -20.02 11.11 -14.57
C PRO A 37 -19.86 10.10 -13.41
N VAL A 38 -20.15 8.83 -13.68
CA VAL A 38 -19.80 7.70 -12.80
C VAL A 38 -18.28 7.66 -12.62
N ARG A 39 -17.82 7.40 -11.40
CA ARG A 39 -16.40 7.31 -11.08
C ARG A 39 -16.06 5.95 -10.49
N TYR A 40 -14.82 5.55 -10.72
CA TYR A 40 -14.25 4.32 -10.19
C TYR A 40 -13.00 4.64 -9.37
N GLU A 41 -12.79 3.88 -8.32
CA GLU A 41 -11.67 3.95 -7.40
C GLU A 41 -11.17 2.54 -7.08
N ARG A 42 -9.86 2.35 -6.95
CA ARG A 42 -9.33 1.05 -6.52
C ARG A 42 -9.78 0.80 -5.08
N ASN A 43 -10.25 -0.40 -4.77
CA ASN A 43 -10.58 -0.76 -3.40
C ASN A 43 -9.30 -1.07 -2.62
N ASP A 44 -8.65 -0.05 -2.06
CA ASP A 44 -7.39 -0.22 -1.32
C ASP A 44 -7.56 -1.15 -0.11
N GLU A 45 -8.70 -1.10 0.57
CA GLU A 45 -9.02 -2.00 1.69
C GLU A 45 -9.02 -3.47 1.28
N TYR A 46 -9.51 -3.80 0.07
CA TYR A 46 -9.48 -5.17 -0.46
C TYR A 46 -8.04 -5.66 -0.66
N PHE A 47 -7.17 -4.84 -1.24
CA PHE A 47 -5.78 -5.21 -1.48
C PHE A 47 -4.98 -5.31 -0.17
N GLU A 48 -5.19 -4.40 0.78
CA GLU A 48 -4.61 -4.49 2.11
C GLU A 48 -5.04 -5.77 2.83
N TRP A 49 -6.35 -6.06 2.85
CA TRP A 49 -6.87 -7.28 3.45
C TRP A 49 -6.24 -8.51 2.81
N ARG A 50 -6.19 -8.56 1.47
CA ARG A 50 -5.60 -9.69 0.74
C ARG A 50 -4.13 -9.88 1.10
N ARG A 51 -3.35 -8.81 1.13
CA ARG A 51 -1.91 -8.86 1.47
C ARG A 51 -1.69 -9.30 2.92
N VAL A 52 -2.45 -8.78 3.88
CA VAL A 52 -2.39 -9.21 5.28
C VAL A 52 -2.74 -10.70 5.44
N ASN A 53 -3.74 -11.18 4.70
CA ASN A 53 -4.13 -12.61 4.74
C ASN A 53 -3.04 -13.51 4.15
N GLU A 54 -2.42 -13.08 3.04
CA GLU A 54 -1.30 -13.79 2.43
C GLU A 54 -0.11 -13.88 3.39
N LEU A 55 0.34 -12.75 3.93
CA LEU A 55 1.44 -12.69 4.90
C LEU A 55 1.17 -13.58 6.12
N ALA A 56 -0.04 -13.53 6.68
CA ALA A 56 -0.40 -14.34 7.85
C ALA A 56 -0.51 -15.85 7.55
N ARG A 57 -0.69 -16.23 6.28
CA ARG A 57 -0.74 -17.65 5.85
C ARG A 57 0.65 -18.19 5.53
N GLU A 58 1.53 -17.35 4.99
CA GLU A 58 2.84 -17.77 4.48
C GLU A 58 3.95 -17.67 5.52
N HIS A 59 3.75 -16.89 6.59
CA HIS A 59 4.76 -16.66 7.62
C HIS A 59 4.24 -17.00 9.01
N THR A 60 5.16 -17.47 9.85
CA THR A 60 4.96 -17.64 11.29
C THR A 60 4.91 -16.30 12.01
N VAL A 61 4.40 -16.29 13.24
CA VAL A 61 4.36 -15.09 14.09
C VAL A 61 5.78 -14.55 14.33
N GLU A 62 6.75 -15.45 14.52
CA GLU A 62 8.16 -15.13 14.73
C GLU A 62 8.80 -14.50 13.48
N GLU A 63 8.58 -15.07 12.29
CA GLU A 63 9.09 -14.49 11.03
C GLU A 63 8.50 -13.11 10.77
N LEU A 64 7.20 -12.93 11.01
CA LEU A 64 6.55 -11.63 10.90
C LEU A 64 7.11 -10.63 11.92
N GLN A 65 7.45 -11.08 13.14
CA GLN A 65 8.07 -10.23 14.14
C GLN A 65 9.48 -9.78 13.73
N ILE A 66 10.31 -10.70 13.22
CA ILE A 66 11.65 -10.37 12.69
C ILE A 66 11.53 -9.31 11.59
N ARG A 67 10.61 -9.52 10.65
CA ARG A 67 10.43 -8.59 9.53
C ARG A 67 9.97 -7.20 9.99
N VAL A 68 9.10 -7.12 11.00
CA VAL A 68 8.71 -5.84 11.61
C VAL A 68 9.92 -5.14 12.25
N SER A 69 10.78 -5.87 12.96
CA SER A 69 12.00 -5.29 13.55
C SER A 69 12.94 -4.75 12.47
N GLU A 70 13.25 -5.53 11.43
CA GLU A 70 14.10 -5.07 10.31
C GLU A 70 13.57 -3.79 9.65
N LEU A 71 12.25 -3.73 9.43
CA LEU A 71 11.62 -2.55 8.83
C LEU A 71 11.64 -1.36 9.79
N THR A 72 11.57 -1.60 11.10
CA THR A 72 11.71 -0.54 12.11
C THR A 72 13.10 0.06 12.06
N ASP A 73 14.15 -0.77 12.09
CA ASP A 73 15.54 -0.31 12.02
C ASP A 73 15.81 0.47 10.72
N ARG A 74 15.26 0.01 9.58
CA ARG A 74 15.35 0.72 8.30
C ARG A 74 14.66 2.09 8.34
N ILE A 75 13.48 2.17 8.95
CA ILE A 75 12.74 3.43 9.10
C ILE A 75 13.52 4.40 10.00
N GLU A 76 14.09 3.91 11.10
CA GLU A 76 14.93 4.71 11.99
C GLU A 76 16.17 5.26 11.27
N THR A 77 16.78 4.46 10.39
CA THR A 77 17.91 4.92 9.54
C THR A 77 17.50 6.12 8.67
N TYR A 78 16.32 6.07 8.03
CA TYR A 78 15.83 7.21 7.24
C TYR A 78 15.47 8.41 8.12
N CYS A 79 14.86 8.20 9.30
CA CYS A 79 14.58 9.28 10.24
C CYS A 79 15.85 10.02 10.65
N GLU A 80 16.93 9.28 10.94
CA GLU A 80 18.23 9.85 11.30
C GLU A 80 18.91 10.55 10.13
N GLU A 81 18.83 9.98 8.93
CA GLU A 81 19.45 10.53 7.71
C GLU A 81 18.83 11.87 7.30
N TYR A 82 17.50 11.97 7.38
CA TYR A 82 16.74 13.12 6.92
C TYR A 82 16.31 14.08 8.06
N ASP A 83 16.64 13.77 9.33
CA ASP A 83 16.20 14.49 10.53
C ASP A 83 14.68 14.76 10.53
N ALA A 84 13.91 13.71 10.21
CA ALA A 84 12.48 13.80 9.98
C ALA A 84 11.72 12.58 10.54
N ASP A 85 10.48 12.78 10.96
CA ASP A 85 9.64 11.70 11.49
C ASP A 85 8.90 10.92 10.38
N SER A 86 8.80 11.49 9.19
CA SER A 86 8.10 10.92 8.02
C SER A 86 8.71 11.43 6.72
N PRO A 87 8.65 10.65 5.62
CA PRO A 87 9.13 11.09 4.31
C PRO A 87 8.39 12.34 3.80
N ALA A 88 7.17 12.59 4.29
CA ALA A 88 6.40 13.78 3.93
C ALA A 88 6.89 15.08 4.60
N ASP A 89 7.72 14.98 5.65
CA ASP A 89 8.24 16.12 6.40
C ASP A 89 9.57 16.63 5.83
N VAL A 90 10.16 15.92 4.86
CA VAL A 90 11.43 16.30 4.21
C VAL A 90 11.19 17.36 3.13
N ASP A 91 11.83 18.52 3.29
CA ASP A 91 11.84 19.55 2.24
C ASP A 91 12.90 19.24 1.18
N VAL A 92 12.46 18.60 0.09
CA VAL A 92 13.32 18.22 -1.04
C VAL A 92 13.99 19.43 -1.71
N LEU A 93 13.47 20.66 -1.52
CA LEU A 93 14.05 21.87 -2.09
C LEU A 93 15.33 22.34 -1.38
N GLU A 94 15.63 21.80 -0.19
CA GLU A 94 16.89 22.08 0.52
C GLU A 94 18.09 21.32 -0.06
N PHE A 95 17.85 20.35 -0.96
CA PHE A 95 18.89 19.54 -1.59
C PHE A 95 19.34 20.11 -2.94
N ASP A 96 20.60 19.82 -3.30
CA ASP A 96 21.13 20.18 -4.61
C ASP A 96 20.40 19.42 -5.73
N ALA A 97 20.17 20.09 -6.87
CA ALA A 97 19.46 19.51 -8.01
C ALA A 97 20.07 18.20 -8.54
N ALA A 98 21.37 17.96 -8.29
CA ALA A 98 22.05 16.73 -8.66
C ALA A 98 21.69 15.52 -7.76
N GLN A 99 21.15 15.76 -6.57
CA GLN A 99 20.79 14.74 -5.57
C GLN A 99 19.28 14.51 -5.48
N ILE A 100 18.47 15.41 -6.05
CA ILE A 100 17.01 15.36 -5.95
C ILE A 100 16.42 14.01 -6.38
N ASP A 101 16.93 13.42 -7.47
CA ASP A 101 16.43 12.12 -7.95
C ASP A 101 16.68 11.01 -6.92
N ASP A 102 17.86 10.98 -6.30
CA ASP A 102 18.21 10.01 -5.26
C ASP A 102 17.38 10.23 -4.00
N VAL A 103 17.17 11.48 -3.59
CA VAL A 103 16.29 11.83 -2.46
C VAL A 103 14.86 11.35 -2.70
N TYR A 104 14.31 11.53 -3.90
CA TYR A 104 12.98 11.01 -4.21
C TYR A 104 12.89 9.49 -4.16
N VAL A 105 13.96 8.78 -4.55
CA VAL A 105 14.04 7.32 -4.42
C VAL A 105 14.02 6.92 -2.94
N ASP A 106 14.84 7.56 -2.12
CA ASP A 106 14.90 7.27 -0.68
C ASP A 106 13.58 7.55 0.03
N LEU A 107 12.93 8.68 -0.24
CA LEU A 107 11.63 9.00 0.34
C LEU A 107 10.54 7.99 -0.08
N GLY A 108 10.60 7.51 -1.32
CA GLY A 108 9.72 6.45 -1.82
C GLY A 108 9.97 5.09 -1.13
N ASP A 109 11.23 4.75 -0.94
CA ASP A 109 11.66 3.53 -0.24
C ASP A 109 11.30 3.59 1.25
N TRP A 110 11.46 4.74 1.88
CA TRP A 110 11.06 4.99 3.27
C TRP A 110 9.55 4.87 3.43
N ALA A 111 8.75 5.52 2.57
CA ALA A 111 7.30 5.38 2.58
C ALA A 111 6.85 3.92 2.39
N THR A 112 7.54 3.18 1.52
CA THR A 112 7.30 1.75 1.30
C THR A 112 7.62 0.95 2.56
N ALA A 113 8.73 1.23 3.24
CA ALA A 113 9.10 0.54 4.47
C ALA A 113 8.06 0.75 5.59
N ILE A 114 7.53 1.96 5.73
CA ILE A 114 6.45 2.27 6.70
C ILE A 114 5.21 1.43 6.42
N GLU A 115 4.78 1.38 5.16
CA GLU A 115 3.59 0.63 4.77
C GLU A 115 3.80 -0.89 4.91
N GLU A 116 4.95 -1.41 4.50
CA GLU A 116 5.31 -2.81 4.72
C GLU A 116 5.27 -3.15 6.21
N ARG A 117 5.85 -2.31 7.09
CA ARG A 117 5.88 -2.57 8.54
C ARG A 117 4.47 -2.72 9.07
N ARG A 118 3.58 -1.79 8.69
CA ARG A 118 2.15 -1.80 9.08
C ARG A 118 1.44 -3.08 8.63
N LEU A 119 1.66 -3.52 7.39
CA LEU A 119 1.07 -4.76 6.86
C LEU A 119 1.58 -6.00 7.61
N HIS A 120 2.87 -6.09 7.91
CA HIS A 120 3.45 -7.20 8.67
C HIS A 120 2.96 -7.23 10.12
N GLU A 121 2.80 -6.08 10.79
CA GLU A 121 2.21 -6.00 12.12
C GLU A 121 0.75 -6.46 12.15
N ARG A 122 -0.05 -6.08 11.14
CA ARG A 122 -1.43 -6.54 10.99
C ARG A 122 -1.48 -8.05 10.74
N ALA A 123 -0.60 -8.57 9.89
CA ALA A 123 -0.48 -10.00 9.63
C ALA A 123 -0.10 -10.77 10.90
N ARG A 124 0.87 -10.27 11.68
CA ARG A 124 1.31 -10.87 12.95
C ARG A 124 0.16 -10.97 13.94
N ARG A 125 -0.60 -9.88 14.13
CA ARG A 125 -1.79 -9.87 15.00
C ARG A 125 -2.84 -10.88 14.57
N LYS A 126 -3.07 -11.00 13.26
CA LYS A 126 -4.01 -11.96 12.69
C LYS A 126 -3.56 -13.42 12.87
N ALA A 127 -2.29 -13.70 12.62
CA ALA A 127 -1.70 -15.03 12.80
C ALA A 127 -1.79 -15.45 14.29
N ALA A 128 -1.39 -14.57 15.21
CA ALA A 128 -1.48 -14.80 16.65
C ALA A 128 -2.92 -15.01 17.13
N GLY A 129 -3.89 -14.25 16.58
CA GLY A 129 -5.31 -14.41 16.87
C GLY A 129 -5.89 -15.75 16.37
N SER A 130 -5.40 -16.25 15.23
CA SER A 130 -5.80 -17.57 14.69
C SER A 130 -5.27 -18.74 15.50
N THR A 131 -4.15 -18.55 16.21
CA THR A 131 -3.53 -19.57 17.08
C THR A 131 -4.11 -19.62 18.50
N ALA A 132 -4.88 -18.61 18.92
CA ALA A 132 -5.55 -18.62 20.21
C ALA A 132 -6.77 -19.58 20.16
N PRO A 133 -7.00 -20.44 21.16
CA PRO A 133 -8.14 -21.34 21.15
C PRO A 133 -9.45 -20.53 21.15
N SER A 134 -10.31 -20.79 20.16
CA SER A 134 -11.68 -20.29 20.14
C SER A 134 -12.41 -20.87 21.35
N HIS A 135 -12.53 -20.11 22.44
CA HIS A 135 -13.50 -20.42 23.49
C HIS A 135 -14.90 -20.27 22.89
N GLY A 136 -15.59 -21.40 22.75
CA GLY A 136 -16.94 -21.50 22.21
C GLY A 136 -18.04 -20.97 23.13
#